data_AF-A0A0K3A4L2-F1
#
_entry.id   AF-A0A0K3A4L2-F1
#
_cell.length_a   1.000
_cell.length_b   1.000
_cell.length_c   1.000
_cell.angle_alpha   90.00
_cell.angle_beta   90.00
_cell.angle_gamma   90.00
#
_symmetry.space_group_name_H-M   'P 1'
#
loop_
_entity.id
_entity.type
_entity.pdbx_description
1 polymer ?
#
loop_
_entity_poly.entity_id
_entity_poly.type
_entity_poly.pdbx_seq_one_letter_code
_entity_poly.pdbx_strand_id
1 'polypeptide(L)'
;MLVAADNPLTSLSVAQLRDILSGRLTRWSQLGGADLPIEVQRNPERSGLRDFLRERLSLPASAQPAAQRLHANLVKTAQAVAGHPAALAIVALTTPLAAGTRALAIADGGIAVLPTPASIRGEDYPLVQRYSLYGGQMMSALGRSLALYAVGAQAQQVVRRIGPMPMTIAPDPAQPPRASGDARQADAYPAGRRRRAAPDQHLAFQPAVAELDVRGAQRA
;
A
#
# COMPACT_ATOMS: atom_id res chain seq x y z
N MET A 1 2.38 8.56 -1.67
CA MET A 1 2.68 9.67 -2.62
C MET A 1 2.71 10.95 -1.82
N LEU A 2 3.75 11.76 -1.98
CA LEU A 2 3.98 12.95 -1.17
C LEU A 2 4.16 14.17 -2.07
N VAL A 3 3.48 15.27 -1.76
CA VAL A 3 3.53 16.55 -2.49
C VAL A 3 3.82 17.69 -1.53
N ALA A 4 4.13 18.88 -2.08
CA ALA A 4 4.26 20.09 -1.28
C ALA A 4 2.92 20.42 -0.61
N ALA A 5 2.97 21.02 0.59
CA ALA A 5 1.77 21.27 1.38
C ALA A 5 0.74 22.18 0.69
N ASP A 6 1.22 23.10 -0.14
CA ASP A 6 0.46 24.08 -0.93
C ASP A 6 -0.07 23.52 -2.25
N ASN A 7 0.28 22.28 -2.63
CA ASN A 7 -0.29 21.65 -3.81
C ASN A 7 -1.82 21.48 -3.60
N PRO A 8 -2.68 21.95 -4.52
CA PRO A 8 -4.13 21.95 -4.32
C PRO A 8 -4.76 20.56 -4.42
N LEU A 9 -4.06 19.58 -5.00
CA LEU A 9 -4.61 18.23 -5.14
C LEU A 9 -4.69 17.56 -3.77
N THR A 10 -5.85 16.96 -3.47
CA THR A 10 -6.07 16.17 -2.26
C THR A 10 -5.90 14.67 -2.50
N SER A 11 -6.10 14.23 -3.75
CA SER A 11 -6.06 12.82 -4.13
C SER A 11 -5.58 12.57 -5.56
N LEU A 12 -5.13 11.34 -5.83
CA LEU A 12 -4.93 10.80 -7.18
C LEU A 12 -5.60 9.42 -7.29
N SER A 13 -6.03 9.05 -8.49
CA SER A 13 -6.38 7.65 -8.78
C SER A 13 -5.13 6.82 -9.11
N VAL A 14 -5.23 5.51 -8.96
CA VAL A 14 -4.23 4.53 -9.43
C VAL A 14 -3.94 4.72 -10.93
N ALA A 15 -4.97 4.98 -11.73
CA ALA A 15 -4.82 5.24 -13.17
C ALA A 15 -4.01 6.52 -13.44
N GLN A 16 -4.30 7.63 -12.75
CA GLN A 16 -3.53 8.87 -12.88
C GLN A 16 -2.08 8.67 -12.42
N LEU A 17 -1.85 7.93 -11.33
CA LEU A 17 -0.50 7.63 -10.87
C LEU A 17 0.28 6.82 -11.92
N ARG A 18 -0.35 5.81 -12.53
CA ARG A 18 0.23 5.05 -13.66
C ARG A 18 0.56 5.98 -14.84
N ASP A 19 -0.32 6.91 -15.16
CA ASP A 19 -0.13 7.82 -16.28
C ASP A 19 1.01 8.82 -16.01
N ILE A 20 1.16 9.29 -14.77
CA ILE A 20 2.31 10.11 -14.33
C ILE A 20 3.61 9.31 -14.45
N LEU A 21 3.65 8.09 -13.89
CA LEU A 21 4.86 7.28 -13.84
C LEU A 21 5.25 6.67 -15.20
N SER A 22 4.34 6.65 -16.16
CA SER A 22 4.61 6.31 -17.56
C SER A 22 4.91 7.52 -18.44
N GLY A 23 4.88 8.74 -17.89
CA GLY A 23 5.16 9.98 -18.62
C GLY A 23 4.03 10.45 -19.53
N ARG A 24 2.84 9.84 -19.45
CA ARG A 24 1.64 10.28 -20.19
C ARG A 24 1.00 11.53 -19.59
N LEU A 25 1.02 11.64 -18.26
CA LEU A 25 0.70 12.86 -17.54
C LEU A 25 1.99 13.55 -17.10
N THR A 26 2.17 14.79 -17.52
CA THR A 26 3.44 15.52 -17.37
C THR A 26 3.28 16.84 -16.62
N ARG A 27 2.04 17.33 -16.46
CA ARG A 27 1.74 18.60 -15.79
C ARG A 27 0.60 18.48 -14.79
N TRP A 28 0.66 19.24 -13.71
CA TRP A 28 -0.38 19.30 -12.68
C TRP A 28 -1.69 19.91 -13.21
N SER A 29 -1.63 20.79 -14.22
CA SER A 29 -2.80 21.38 -14.87
C SER A 29 -3.71 20.35 -15.53
N GLN A 30 -3.17 19.20 -15.97
CA GLN A 30 -3.95 18.07 -16.50
C GLN A 30 -4.81 17.37 -15.43
N LEU A 31 -4.56 17.69 -14.15
CA LEU A 31 -5.22 17.12 -12.98
C LEU A 31 -5.96 18.20 -12.17
N GLY A 32 -6.13 19.40 -12.73
CA GLY A 32 -6.77 20.53 -12.06
C GLY A 32 -5.88 21.28 -11.07
N GLY A 33 -4.55 21.07 -11.11
CA GLY A 33 -3.57 21.80 -10.32
C GLY A 33 -2.99 23.03 -11.04
N ALA A 34 -1.92 23.59 -10.48
CA ALA A 34 -1.17 24.68 -11.08
C ALA A 34 -0.56 24.27 -12.44
N ASP A 35 -0.29 25.24 -13.32
CA ASP A 35 0.40 24.96 -14.58
C ASP A 35 1.92 24.77 -14.39
N LEU A 36 2.26 23.67 -13.72
CA LEU A 36 3.63 23.27 -13.41
C LEU A 36 3.88 21.85 -13.91
N PRO A 37 5.11 21.54 -14.34
CA PRO A 37 5.49 20.16 -14.64
C PRO A 37 5.40 19.29 -13.37
N ILE A 38 5.17 17.99 -13.57
CA ILE A 38 5.25 16.99 -12.50
C ILE A 38 6.68 16.46 -12.48
N GLU A 39 7.49 16.87 -11.50
CA GLU A 39 8.85 16.35 -11.31
C GLU A 39 8.84 15.22 -10.27
N VAL A 40 8.96 13.98 -10.74
CA VAL A 40 8.93 12.79 -9.87
C VAL A 40 10.25 12.65 -9.10
N GLN A 41 10.18 12.81 -7.79
CA GLN A 41 11.29 12.58 -6.87
C GLN A 41 11.28 11.11 -6.45
N ARG A 42 12.39 10.39 -6.65
CA ARG A 42 12.47 8.96 -6.32
C ARG A 42 13.89 8.52 -5.97
N ASN A 43 14.02 7.31 -5.45
CA ASN A 43 15.32 6.65 -5.27
C ASN A 43 15.67 5.75 -6.48
N PRO A 44 16.90 5.21 -6.59
CA PRO A 44 17.43 4.63 -7.82
C PRO A 44 16.71 3.37 -8.34
N GLU A 45 17.00 3.04 -9.59
CA GLU A 45 16.54 1.89 -10.41
C GLU A 45 16.80 0.48 -9.84
N ARG A 46 17.28 0.31 -8.60
CA ARG A 46 17.35 -1.01 -7.93
C ARG A 46 16.62 -1.08 -6.58
N SER A 47 15.77 -0.11 -6.27
CA SER A 47 14.90 -0.14 -5.10
C SER A 47 13.69 -1.07 -5.26
N GLY A 48 13.35 -1.81 -4.20
CA GLY A 48 12.13 -2.64 -4.17
C GLY A 48 10.84 -1.82 -4.27
N LEU A 49 10.85 -0.53 -3.90
CA LEU A 49 9.70 0.36 -4.02
C LEU A 49 9.29 0.62 -5.47
N ARG A 50 10.25 0.75 -6.39
CA ARG A 50 9.97 0.87 -7.83
C ARG A 50 9.37 -0.44 -8.37
N ASP A 51 9.95 -1.58 -8.01
CA ASP A 51 9.48 -2.87 -8.51
C ASP A 51 8.03 -3.13 -8.05
N PHE A 52 7.76 -2.84 -6.77
CA PHE A 52 6.41 -2.83 -6.21
C PHE A 52 5.45 -1.96 -7.02
N LEU A 53 5.78 -0.70 -7.27
CA LEU A 53 4.89 0.19 -8.02
C LEU A 53 4.74 -0.22 -9.48
N ARG A 54 5.79 -0.77 -10.10
CA ARG A 54 5.72 -1.28 -11.47
C ARG A 54 4.71 -2.40 -11.57
N GLU A 55 4.77 -3.37 -10.66
CA GLU A 55 3.83 -4.48 -10.59
C GLU A 55 2.42 -3.99 -10.23
N ARG A 56 2.30 -3.19 -9.16
CA ARG A 56 1.00 -2.72 -8.64
C ARG A 56 0.25 -1.83 -9.62
N LEU A 57 0.95 -1.06 -10.44
CA LEU A 57 0.37 -0.15 -11.43
C LEU A 57 0.39 -0.73 -12.85
N SER A 58 0.87 -1.97 -13.02
CA SER A 58 1.05 -2.64 -14.31
C SER A 58 1.81 -1.78 -15.32
N LEU A 59 2.90 -1.16 -14.88
CA LEU A 59 3.74 -0.31 -15.73
C LEU A 59 4.63 -1.18 -16.63
N PRO A 60 4.78 -0.84 -17.92
CA PRO A 60 5.74 -1.52 -18.79
C PRO A 60 7.18 -1.28 -18.31
N ALA A 61 8.11 -2.16 -18.68
CA ALA A 61 9.51 -2.05 -18.27
C ALA A 61 10.19 -0.74 -18.73
N SER A 62 9.71 -0.16 -19.84
CA SER A 62 10.18 1.11 -20.38
C SER A 62 9.52 2.35 -19.76
N ALA A 63 8.53 2.18 -18.87
CA ALA A 63 7.80 3.30 -18.28
C ALA A 63 8.74 4.18 -17.45
N GLN A 64 8.78 5.46 -17.80
CA GLN A 64 9.52 6.47 -17.07
C GLN A 64 8.70 7.76 -16.99
N PRO A 65 8.73 8.47 -15.85
CA PRO A 65 8.16 9.81 -15.76
C PRO A 65 8.82 10.76 -16.76
N ALA A 66 8.05 11.73 -17.25
CA ALA A 66 8.56 12.73 -18.19
C ALA A 66 9.64 13.64 -17.58
N ALA A 67 9.53 13.94 -16.28
CA ALA A 67 10.56 14.60 -15.49
C ALA A 67 10.77 13.84 -14.18
N GLN A 68 12.02 13.50 -13.86
CA GLN A 68 12.34 12.81 -12.62
C GLN A 68 13.71 13.24 -12.07
N ARG A 69 13.84 13.14 -10.75
CA ARG A 69 15.10 13.36 -10.04
C ARG A 69 15.36 12.21 -9.08
N LEU A 70 16.58 11.68 -9.15
CA LEU A 70 17.04 10.57 -8.31
C LEU A 70 17.73 11.09 -7.06
N HIS A 71 17.44 10.45 -5.94
CA HIS A 71 18.01 10.75 -4.62
C HIS A 71 18.69 9.53 -4.03
N ALA A 72 19.67 9.75 -3.15
CA ALA A 72 20.42 8.66 -2.51
C ALA A 72 19.55 7.73 -1.66
N ASN A 73 18.49 8.25 -1.03
CA ASN A 73 17.58 7.48 -0.19
C ASN A 73 16.20 8.16 -0.10
N LEU A 74 15.21 7.45 0.47
CA LEU A 74 13.83 7.93 0.59
C LEU A 74 13.68 9.16 1.48
N VAL A 75 14.55 9.36 2.48
CA VAL A 75 14.52 10.55 3.34
C VAL A 75 14.86 11.80 2.51
N LYS A 76 15.90 11.71 1.67
CA LYS A 76 16.25 12.79 0.72
C LYS A 76 15.16 13.01 -0.33
N THR A 77 14.53 11.93 -0.80
CA THR A 77 13.35 12.01 -1.67
C THR A 77 12.21 12.79 -1.02
N ALA A 78 11.89 12.53 0.25
CA ALA A 78 10.85 13.24 0.99
C ALA A 78 11.19 14.73 1.20
N GLN A 79 12.45 15.02 1.58
CA GLN A 79 12.95 16.39 1.79
C GLN A 79 12.87 17.23 0.52
N ALA A 80 13.12 16.62 -0.65
CA ALA A 80 13.11 17.31 -1.94
C ALA A 80 11.71 17.80 -2.38
N VAL A 81 10.66 17.53 -1.63
CA VAL A 81 9.30 18.00 -1.93
C VAL A 81 8.94 19.27 -1.17
N ALA A 82 9.54 19.48 0.01
CA ALA A 82 9.25 20.65 0.84
C ALA A 82 9.61 21.93 0.06
N GLY A 83 8.61 22.80 -0.17
CA GLY A 83 8.80 24.04 -0.92
C GLY A 83 8.98 23.88 -2.43
N HIS A 84 8.71 22.69 -3.00
CA HIS A 84 8.75 22.45 -4.45
C HIS A 84 7.36 22.06 -4.99
N PRO A 85 6.53 23.01 -5.43
CA PRO A 85 5.15 22.76 -5.84
C PRO A 85 5.00 21.79 -7.03
N ALA A 86 6.02 21.70 -7.88
CA ALA A 86 6.10 20.78 -9.00
C ALA A 86 6.38 19.32 -8.59
N ALA A 87 6.88 19.09 -7.38
CA ALA A 87 7.43 17.79 -6.99
C ALA A 87 6.37 16.78 -6.55
N LEU A 88 6.54 15.54 -7.02
CA LEU A 88 5.82 14.35 -6.52
C LEU A 88 6.84 13.33 -6.02
N ALA A 89 6.92 13.11 -4.71
CA ALA A 89 7.77 12.07 -4.16
C ALA A 89 7.07 10.73 -3.99
N ILE A 90 7.85 9.70 -4.31
CA ILE A 90 7.54 8.31 -4.03
C ILE A 90 8.36 7.88 -2.82
N VAL A 91 7.68 7.66 -1.69
CA VAL A 91 8.30 7.26 -0.43
C VAL A 91 7.53 6.09 0.20
N ALA A 92 8.24 5.29 0.99
CA ALA A 92 7.61 4.28 1.84
C ALA A 92 6.97 4.95 3.06
N LEU A 93 5.93 4.36 3.62
CA LEU A 93 5.24 4.89 4.81
C LEU A 93 6.19 5.10 6.00
N THR A 94 7.21 4.26 6.13
CA THR A 94 8.22 4.32 7.20
C THR A 94 9.20 5.48 7.03
N THR A 95 9.12 6.22 5.93
CA THR A 95 9.99 7.37 5.66
C THR A 95 9.52 8.56 6.51
N PRO A 96 10.39 9.17 7.33
CA PRO A 96 10.06 10.42 8.01
C PRO A 96 9.65 11.50 7.00
N LEU A 97 8.49 12.11 7.21
CA LEU A 97 7.99 13.18 6.35
C LEU A 97 8.64 14.51 6.75
N ALA A 98 9.05 15.29 5.75
CA ALA A 98 9.57 16.64 5.96
C ALA A 98 8.42 17.62 6.26
N ALA A 99 8.68 18.63 7.08
CA ALA A 99 7.74 19.73 7.27
C ALA A 99 7.43 20.41 5.91
N GLY A 100 6.19 20.90 5.74
CA GLY A 100 5.77 21.50 4.47
C GLY A 100 5.48 20.48 3.36
N THR A 101 5.31 19.19 3.70
CA THR A 101 4.85 18.15 2.77
C THR A 101 3.54 17.53 3.24
N ARG A 102 2.78 16.97 2.30
CA ARG A 102 1.50 16.31 2.56
C ARG A 102 1.34 15.07 1.71
N ALA A 103 0.77 14.02 2.30
CA ALA A 103 0.42 12.81 1.56
C ALA A 103 -0.86 13.02 0.74
N LEU A 104 -0.88 12.47 -0.47
CA LEU A 104 -2.10 12.39 -1.29
C LEU A 104 -2.89 11.12 -0.94
N ALA A 105 -4.21 11.26 -0.87
CA ALA A 105 -5.09 10.10 -0.85
C ALA A 105 -5.06 9.39 -2.21
N ILE A 106 -5.19 8.06 -2.21
CA ILE A 106 -5.20 7.28 -3.45
C ILE A 106 -6.55 6.57 -3.61
N ALA A 107 -7.17 6.73 -4.78
CA ALA A 107 -8.40 6.06 -5.16
C ALA A 107 -8.10 4.91 -6.13
N ASP A 108 -8.80 3.79 -5.96
CA ASP A 108 -8.81 2.67 -6.89
C ASP A 108 -10.26 2.22 -7.14
N GLY A 109 -10.88 2.76 -8.19
CA GLY A 109 -12.29 2.50 -8.53
C GLY A 109 -13.35 3.01 -7.53
N GLY A 110 -12.93 3.59 -6.39
CA GLY A 110 -13.82 4.04 -5.32
C GLY A 110 -13.32 5.31 -4.60
N ILE A 111 -13.59 5.40 -3.29
CA ILE A 111 -13.22 6.56 -2.47
C ILE A 111 -11.70 6.66 -2.35
N ALA A 112 -11.16 7.88 -2.40
CA ALA A 112 -9.74 8.11 -2.16
C ALA A 112 -9.39 7.91 -0.68
N VAL A 113 -8.38 7.09 -0.40
CA VAL A 113 -7.98 6.72 0.96
C VAL A 113 -6.60 7.31 1.28
N LEU A 114 -6.45 7.95 2.43
CA LEU A 114 -5.15 8.42 2.93
C LEU A 114 -4.29 7.25 3.44
N PRO A 115 -2.95 7.33 3.35
CA PRO A 115 -2.05 6.30 3.89
C PRO A 115 -1.91 6.44 5.42
N THR A 116 -2.88 5.93 6.17
CA THR A 116 -2.89 5.96 7.65
C THR A 116 -2.63 4.55 8.21
N PRO A 117 -2.21 4.42 9.48
CA PRO A 117 -2.08 3.11 10.12
C PRO A 117 -3.34 2.26 10.13
N ALA A 118 -4.52 2.88 10.19
CA ALA A 118 -5.79 2.17 10.13
C ALA A 118 -6.07 1.66 8.71
N SER A 119 -6.00 2.54 7.70
CA SER A 119 -6.28 2.18 6.31
C SER A 119 -5.28 1.20 5.70
N ILE A 120 -4.03 1.18 6.20
CA ILE A 120 -3.02 0.23 5.75
C ILE A 120 -3.21 -1.14 6.39
N ARG A 121 -3.57 -1.20 7.68
CA ARG A 121 -3.89 -2.47 8.35
C ARG A 121 -5.20 -3.09 7.86
N GLY A 122 -6.18 -2.26 7.54
CA GLY A 122 -7.44 -2.68 6.94
C GLY A 122 -7.33 -3.04 5.45
N GLU A 123 -6.18 -2.81 4.82
CA GLU A 123 -5.96 -2.97 3.37
C GLU A 123 -6.87 -2.08 2.49
N ASP A 124 -7.47 -1.04 3.07
CA ASP A 124 -8.28 -0.05 2.35
C ASP A 124 -7.42 0.87 1.48
N TYR A 125 -6.17 1.11 1.89
CA TYR A 125 -5.24 1.92 1.08
C TYR A 125 -4.71 1.08 -0.09
N PRO A 126 -4.83 1.54 -1.35
CA PRO A 126 -4.60 0.68 -2.51
C PRO A 126 -3.12 0.40 -2.82
N LEU A 127 -2.18 1.08 -2.17
CA LEU A 127 -0.73 0.87 -2.38
C LEU A 127 -0.09 0.22 -1.15
N VAL A 128 -0.60 -0.94 -0.75
CA VAL A 128 -0.07 -1.77 0.34
C VAL A 128 0.64 -2.99 -0.24
N GLN A 129 1.81 -3.32 0.31
CA GLN A 129 2.53 -4.56 0.03
C GLN A 129 2.55 -5.43 1.27
N ARG A 130 2.04 -6.66 1.16
CA ARG A 130 2.16 -7.67 2.22
C ARG A 130 3.48 -8.41 2.05
N TYR A 131 4.18 -8.61 3.15
CA TYR A 131 5.32 -9.51 3.21
C TYR A 131 4.83 -10.88 3.67
N SER A 132 4.94 -11.86 2.79
CA SER A 132 4.48 -13.23 3.02
C SER A 132 5.67 -14.17 3.06
N LEU A 133 5.62 -15.14 3.98
CA LEU A 133 6.55 -16.26 4.04
C LEU A 133 5.85 -17.47 3.42
N TYR A 134 6.47 -18.06 2.41
CA TYR A 134 6.00 -19.27 1.75
C TYR A 134 6.90 -20.45 2.12
N GLY A 135 6.28 -21.58 2.46
CA GLY A 135 6.96 -22.84 2.74
C GLY A 135 6.55 -23.92 1.75
N GLY A 136 7.43 -24.88 1.48
CA GLY A 136 7.09 -26.08 0.72
C GLY A 136 6.21 -27.05 1.52
N GLN A 137 5.57 -28.00 0.86
CA GLN A 137 4.70 -29.01 1.51
C GLN A 137 5.43 -29.79 2.61
N MET A 138 6.71 -30.15 2.37
CA MET A 138 7.59 -30.77 3.36
C MET A 138 8.51 -29.73 3.99
N MET A 139 8.00 -28.98 4.96
CA MET A 139 8.81 -28.05 5.74
C MET A 139 9.65 -28.81 6.78
N SER A 140 10.93 -28.48 6.90
CA SER A 140 11.74 -28.96 8.02
C SER A 140 11.20 -28.42 9.36
N ALA A 141 11.54 -29.07 10.47
CA ALA A 141 11.20 -28.58 11.81
C ALA A 141 11.69 -27.14 12.03
N LEU A 142 12.88 -26.81 11.51
CA LEU A 142 13.44 -25.45 11.55
C LEU A 142 12.65 -24.46 10.69
N GLY A 143 12.23 -24.86 9.49
CA GLY A 143 11.40 -24.01 8.63
C GLY A 143 10.05 -23.69 9.28
N ARG A 144 9.44 -24.69 9.92
CA ARG A 144 8.19 -24.54 10.68
C ARG A 144 8.39 -23.64 11.91
N SER A 145 9.45 -23.83 12.69
CA SER A 145 9.71 -23.01 13.87
C SER A 145 9.99 -21.55 13.51
N LEU A 146 10.71 -21.30 12.41
CA LEU A 146 10.92 -19.95 11.89
C LEU A 146 9.61 -19.29 11.45
N ALA A 147 8.74 -20.00 10.73
CA ALA A 147 7.45 -19.47 10.29
C ALA A 147 6.56 -19.11 11.49
N LEU A 148 6.50 -19.98 12.51
CA LEU A 148 5.76 -19.73 13.75
C LEU A 148 6.35 -18.56 14.55
N TYR A 149 7.68 -18.45 14.62
CA TYR A 149 8.34 -17.31 15.26
C TYR A 149 8.01 -16.00 14.54
N ALA A 150 8.06 -15.97 13.20
CA ALA A 150 7.83 -14.77 12.40
C ALA A 150 6.43 -14.16 12.60
N VAL A 151 5.41 -14.98 12.85
CA VAL A 151 4.05 -14.53 13.18
C VAL A 151 3.83 -14.29 14.68
N GLY A 152 4.76 -14.72 15.53
CA GLY A 152 4.70 -14.58 16.98
C GLY A 152 5.00 -13.17 17.48
N ALA A 153 4.56 -12.88 18.72
CA ALA A 153 4.63 -11.54 19.31
C ALA A 153 6.04 -10.93 19.32
N GLN A 154 7.08 -11.73 19.57
CA GLN A 154 8.47 -11.23 19.60
C GLN A 154 8.96 -10.76 18.24
N ALA A 155 8.71 -11.53 17.17
CA ALA A 155 9.07 -11.10 15.82
C ALA A 155 8.28 -9.85 15.40
N GLN A 156 7.00 -9.78 15.76
CA GLN A 156 6.15 -8.63 15.44
C GLN A 156 6.58 -7.35 16.19
N GLN A 157 7.16 -7.47 17.39
CA GLN A 157 7.84 -6.35 18.07
C GLN A 157 9.09 -5.88 17.32
N VAL A 158 9.89 -6.81 16.77
CA VAL A 158 11.03 -6.47 15.91
C VAL A 158 10.55 -5.72 14.67
N VAL A 159 9.51 -6.24 13.98
CA VAL A 159 8.89 -5.61 12.80
C VAL A 159 8.46 -4.17 13.12
N ARG A 160 7.78 -3.95 14.25
CA ARG A 160 7.37 -2.60 14.67
C ARG A 160 8.58 -1.67 14.88
N ARG A 161 9.66 -2.17 15.48
CA ARG A 161 10.87 -1.35 15.75
C ARG A 161 11.59 -0.92 14.47
N ILE A 162 11.61 -1.77 13.45
CA ILE A 162 12.30 -1.46 12.19
C ILE A 162 11.41 -0.67 11.22
N GLY A 163 10.11 -0.50 11.51
CA GLY A 163 9.21 0.43 10.83
C GLY A 163 7.97 -0.18 10.14
N PRO A 164 8.03 -1.35 9.47
CA PRO A 164 6.86 -1.94 8.85
C PRO A 164 5.75 -2.22 9.86
N MET A 165 4.52 -2.29 9.35
CA MET A 165 3.36 -2.52 10.19
C MET A 165 3.24 -4.01 10.55
N PRO A 166 3.16 -4.36 11.84
CA PRO A 166 2.91 -5.74 12.24
C PRO A 166 1.48 -6.15 11.86
N MET A 167 1.30 -7.40 11.42
CA MET A 167 -0.03 -7.94 11.06
C MET A 167 -0.82 -8.45 12.26
N THR A 168 -0.27 -8.35 13.47
CA THR A 168 -0.99 -8.73 14.69
C THR A 168 -2.15 -7.78 14.95
N ILE A 169 -3.32 -8.33 15.28
CA ILE A 169 -4.46 -7.61 15.85
C ILE A 169 -4.06 -7.21 17.28
N ALA A 170 -3.29 -6.14 17.41
CA ALA A 170 -3.08 -5.45 18.67
C ALA A 170 -4.03 -4.23 18.69
N PRO A 171 -4.71 -3.96 19.81
CA PRO A 171 -5.47 -2.72 19.96
C PRO A 171 -4.57 -1.54 19.62
N ASP A 172 -5.08 -0.59 18.82
CA ASP A 172 -4.37 0.65 18.54
C ASP A 172 -4.20 1.42 19.86
N PRO A 173 -2.97 1.69 20.33
CA PRO A 173 -2.77 2.45 21.56
C PRO A 173 -3.29 3.89 21.47
N ALA A 174 -3.52 4.42 20.25
CA ALA A 174 -4.13 5.73 20.04
C ALA A 174 -5.67 5.69 20.01
N GLN A 175 -6.27 4.50 20.05
CA GLN A 175 -7.71 4.33 20.10
C GLN A 175 -8.12 4.19 21.57
N PRO A 176 -8.95 5.10 22.12
CA PRO A 176 -9.43 4.94 23.49
C PRO A 176 -10.13 3.57 23.60
N PRO A 177 -10.00 2.87 24.74
CA PRO A 177 -10.69 1.61 24.94
C PRO A 177 -12.16 1.84 24.63
N ARG A 178 -12.68 1.13 23.63
CA ARG A 178 -14.12 1.11 23.39
C ARG A 178 -14.71 0.63 24.71
N ALA A 179 -15.53 1.47 25.34
CA ALA A 179 -16.26 1.09 26.52
C ALA A 179 -16.89 -0.27 26.22
N SER A 180 -16.46 -1.30 26.94
CA SER A 180 -17.10 -2.61 26.93
C SER A 180 -18.52 -2.34 27.38
N GLY A 181 -19.44 -2.24 26.42
CA GLY A 181 -20.86 -2.16 26.70
C GLY A 181 -21.22 -3.39 27.50
N ASP A 182 -21.70 -3.16 28.72
CA ASP A 182 -22.09 -4.18 29.66
C ASP A 182 -22.90 -5.28 28.98
N ALA A 183 -22.54 -6.51 29.31
CA ALA A 183 -23.33 -7.70 29.03
C ALA A 183 -24.69 -7.55 29.72
N ARG A 184 -25.68 -6.97 29.01
CA ARG A 184 -27.14 -7.03 29.27
C ARG A 184 -27.91 -6.31 28.16
N GLN A 185 -27.99 -6.94 27.00
CA GLN A 185 -29.11 -6.71 26.08
C GLN A 185 -29.40 -8.00 25.31
N ALA A 186 -29.77 -9.04 26.07
CA ALA A 186 -30.63 -10.08 25.52
C ALA A 186 -32.04 -9.49 25.38
N ASP A 187 -32.75 -9.95 24.35
CA ASP A 187 -34.16 -9.70 24.05
C ASP A 187 -34.55 -8.35 23.44
N ALA A 188 -34.53 -8.30 22.09
CA ALA A 188 -35.64 -7.76 21.28
C ALA A 188 -35.33 -7.88 19.77
N TYR A 189 -35.59 -9.04 19.18
CA TYR A 189 -35.84 -9.15 17.74
C TYR A 189 -37.37 -9.16 17.53
N PRO A 190 -37.99 -8.09 17.01
CA PRO A 190 -39.37 -8.19 16.56
C PRO A 190 -39.41 -8.99 15.25
N ALA A 191 -40.20 -10.06 15.29
CA ALA A 191 -40.55 -10.87 14.14
C ALA A 191 -41.28 -10.04 13.07
N GLY A 192 -40.90 -10.25 11.81
CA GLY A 192 -41.81 -10.13 10.67
C GLY A 192 -41.60 -8.94 9.73
N ARG A 193 -40.90 -9.17 8.61
CA ARG A 193 -41.53 -9.07 7.27
C ARG A 193 -40.68 -9.74 6.20
N ARG A 194 -41.30 -10.69 5.49
CA ARG A 194 -40.74 -11.45 4.36
C ARG A 194 -40.35 -10.52 3.20
N ARG A 195 -39.16 -10.70 2.62
CA ARG A 195 -38.93 -10.46 1.18
C ARG A 195 -37.89 -11.44 0.61
N ARG A 196 -38.41 -12.25 -0.33
CA ARG A 196 -37.81 -12.99 -1.46
C ARG A 196 -36.40 -13.57 -1.33
N ALA A 197 -36.36 -14.89 -1.45
CA ALA A 197 -35.20 -15.73 -1.67
C ALA A 197 -34.41 -15.38 -2.94
N ALA A 198 -33.08 -15.42 -2.82
CA ALA A 198 -32.10 -15.68 -3.86
C ALA A 198 -30.91 -16.42 -3.20
N PRO A 199 -30.24 -17.34 -3.93
CA PRO A 199 -29.78 -18.61 -3.36
C PRO A 199 -28.44 -18.56 -2.63
N ASP A 200 -28.26 -19.58 -1.79
CA ASP A 200 -27.11 -19.90 -0.97
C ASP A 200 -25.77 -19.83 -1.71
N GLN A 201 -24.81 -19.29 -0.98
CA GLN A 201 -23.39 -19.35 -1.25
C GLN A 201 -22.89 -20.80 -1.13
N HIS A 202 -22.54 -21.42 -2.25
CA HIS A 202 -21.56 -22.50 -2.25
C HIS A 202 -20.21 -21.92 -2.64
N LEU A 203 -19.38 -21.59 -1.65
CA LEU A 203 -17.96 -21.32 -1.86
C LEU A 203 -17.28 -22.66 -2.16
N ALA A 204 -17.22 -23.03 -3.44
CA ALA A 204 -16.48 -24.19 -3.89
C ALA A 204 -14.97 -23.88 -3.83
N PHE A 205 -14.26 -24.60 -2.97
CA PHE A 205 -12.80 -24.73 -3.07
C PHE A 205 -12.48 -25.48 -4.36
N GLN A 206 -11.86 -24.81 -5.33
CA GLN A 206 -11.19 -25.48 -6.44
C GLN A 206 -9.70 -25.64 -6.09
N PRO A 207 -9.16 -26.88 -6.05
CA PRO A 207 -7.72 -27.09 -6.02
C PRO A 207 -7.17 -26.79 -7.42
N ALA A 208 -6.47 -25.66 -7.58
CA ALA A 208 -5.75 -25.36 -8.81
C ALA A 208 -4.51 -26.25 -8.89
N VAL A 209 -4.49 -27.06 -9.94
CA VAL A 209 -3.42 -27.95 -10.37
C VAL A 209 -2.22 -27.11 -10.81
N ALA A 210 -1.02 -27.59 -10.47
CA ALA A 210 0.24 -26.94 -10.82
C ALA A 210 0.43 -26.85 -12.34
N GLU A 211 0.77 -25.66 -12.83
CA GLU A 211 1.48 -25.51 -14.10
C GLU A 211 2.77 -24.73 -13.84
N LEU A 212 3.88 -25.38 -14.17
CA LEU A 212 5.25 -24.99 -13.85
C LEU A 212 5.85 -24.35 -15.11
N ASP A 213 5.86 -23.02 -15.23
CA ASP A 213 6.65 -22.36 -16.28
C ASP A 213 8.08 -22.12 -15.77
N VAL A 214 8.99 -23.01 -16.19
CA VAL A 214 10.42 -22.91 -15.92
C VAL A 214 11.09 -22.28 -17.14
N ARG A 215 11.23 -20.96 -17.16
CA ARG A 215 12.20 -20.31 -18.06
C ARG A 215 13.56 -20.27 -17.39
N GLY A 216 14.31 -21.35 -17.65
CA GLY A 216 15.70 -21.51 -17.26
C GLY A 216 16.59 -20.46 -17.91
N ALA A 217 17.45 -19.87 -17.07
CA ALA A 217 18.70 -19.28 -17.50
C ALA A 217 19.69 -20.42 -17.80
N GLN A 218 20.09 -20.59 -19.06
CA GLN A 218 21.42 -21.09 -19.39
C GLN A 218 21.99 -20.23 -20.51
N ARG A 219 23.12 -19.59 -20.18
CA ARG A 219 24.06 -18.99 -21.12
C ARG A 219 24.82 -20.12 -21.82
N ALA A 220 25.01 -19.98 -23.12
CA ALA A 220 26.23 -20.35 -23.82
C ALA A 220 26.66 -19.11 -24.63
#